data_AF-A0A542DC59-F1
#
_entry.id   AF-A0A542DC59-F1
#
_cell.length_a   1.000
_cell.length_b   1.000
_cell.length_c   1.000
_cell.angle_alpha   90.00
_cell.angle_beta   90.00
_cell.angle_gamma   90.00
#
_symmetry.space_group_name_H-M   'P 1'
#
loop_
_entity.id
_entity.type
_entity.pdbx_description
1 polymer ?
#
loop_
_entity_poly.entity_id
_entity_poly.type
_entity_poly.pdbx_seq_one_letter_code
_entity_poly.pdbx_strand_id
1 'polypeptide(L)'
;MHVTDETVEYGEDEGHADLASPPETPPVRQGNREERREATLRALAAGQDAWCAYCGRSLPPLPSRGGRPTPYCAADPDRYGRWGAKVISCAMLDEQREIWLTVYGPDQPMTRIDTQVLDERLGALLGTLDPVRAEIAALQQQASTETAAALTAKAEAEQARQQAQEGAAAAAAERDRALAEAEGAREQAEADRAARDGARQAAEQAEREREQALHDRRAAREERDRAEADRQRALDQAATAQDRIAELQTTLAGERATTLERIDQLRREEEQERGRLRVSLDEEYQQRLRTRTAELDEQLRTAQVAADQRINELTSRLTEATQNYANALSPLHERIAALDRELAERSTAEAALTGRLEELHAAVTEALAEPDEDDDETLRRRVAAALETPRQQPSG
;
A
#
# COMPACT_ATOMS: atom_id res chain seq x y z
N MET A 1 111.00 69.53 16.46
CA MET A 1 110.48 70.02 17.75
C MET A 1 111.20 69.22 18.82
N HIS A 2 112.36 69.73 19.28
CA HIS A 2 112.50 70.52 20.52
C HIS A 2 112.14 69.67 21.76
N VAL A 3 112.96 69.49 22.81
CA VAL A 3 114.06 70.32 23.33
C VAL A 3 114.80 69.53 24.43
N THR A 4 116.15 69.59 24.37
CA THR A 4 117.23 69.71 25.40
C THR A 4 117.26 68.77 26.62
N ASP A 5 118.39 68.18 27.02
CA ASP A 5 119.76 68.68 27.31
C ASP A 5 119.81 69.59 28.55
N GLU A 6 120.46 69.12 29.62
CA GLU A 6 121.03 69.98 30.67
C GLU A 6 122.11 69.21 31.46
N THR A 7 123.34 69.69 31.30
CA THR A 7 124.55 69.49 32.12
C THR A 7 124.55 70.51 33.28
N VAL A 8 125.50 70.38 34.25
CA VAL A 8 126.02 71.37 35.25
C VAL A 8 126.10 70.72 36.65
N GLU A 9 127.10 70.89 37.52
CA GLU A 9 128.47 71.44 37.57
C GLU A 9 129.10 70.93 38.88
N TYR A 10 130.43 70.99 38.92
CA TYR A 10 131.28 70.75 40.09
C TYR A 10 131.02 71.74 41.23
N GLY A 11 131.14 71.26 42.47
CA GLY A 11 131.33 72.08 43.66
C GLY A 11 132.41 71.45 44.52
N GLU A 12 133.62 72.01 44.43
CA GLU A 12 134.71 71.81 45.39
C GLU A 12 134.34 72.56 46.68
N ASP A 13 134.62 71.98 47.84
CA ASP A 13 134.92 72.80 49.02
C ASP A 13 135.84 72.07 50.00
N GLU A 14 136.86 72.81 50.42
CA GLU A 14 138.01 72.43 51.22
C GLU A 14 137.66 72.40 52.73
N GLY A 15 138.38 71.59 53.51
CA GLY A 15 138.18 71.54 54.96
C GLY A 15 139.24 70.74 55.72
N HIS A 16 140.44 71.32 55.83
CA HIS A 16 141.52 70.88 56.73
C HIS A 16 141.10 70.84 58.21
N ALA A 17 141.50 69.79 58.94
CA ALA A 17 142.01 69.90 60.32
C ALA A 17 142.77 68.62 60.75
N ASP A 18 144.07 68.78 60.89
CA ASP A 18 145.02 67.86 61.54
C ASP A 18 144.66 67.60 63.02
N LEU A 19 144.77 66.34 63.44
CA LEU A 19 145.37 65.98 64.73
C LEU A 19 146.14 64.67 64.57
N ALA A 20 147.46 64.78 64.63
CA ALA A 20 148.41 63.68 64.60
C ALA A 20 148.28 62.78 65.85
N SER A 21 148.29 61.47 65.62
CA SER A 21 148.74 60.44 66.56
C SER A 21 149.70 59.51 65.79
N PRO A 22 150.74 58.95 66.45
CA PRO A 22 151.93 58.39 65.80
C PRO A 22 151.62 57.12 64.96
N PRO A 23 152.50 56.72 64.01
CA PRO A 23 152.22 55.63 63.10
C PRO A 23 152.38 54.28 63.81
N GLU A 24 151.28 53.67 64.22
CA GLU A 24 151.26 52.22 64.42
C GLU A 24 151.19 51.57 63.03
N THR A 25 152.29 50.99 62.60
CA THR A 25 152.37 50.22 61.35
C THR A 25 151.28 49.16 61.34
N PRO A 26 150.30 49.20 60.41
CA PRO A 26 149.25 48.20 60.36
C PRO A 26 149.86 46.83 60.02
N PRO A 27 149.36 45.72 60.60
CA PRO A 27 149.88 44.40 60.28
C PRO A 27 149.64 44.03 58.80
N VAL A 28 150.62 43.36 58.18
CA VAL A 28 150.50 42.83 56.81
C VAL A 28 149.32 41.86 56.76
N ARG A 29 148.35 42.13 55.86
CA ARG A 29 147.13 41.33 55.72
C ARG A 29 147.43 39.98 55.07
N GLN A 30 147.74 38.98 55.88
CA GLN A 30 147.91 37.59 55.44
C GLN A 30 146.73 36.74 55.93
N GLY A 31 146.31 35.76 55.11
CA GLY A 31 145.19 34.85 55.40
C GLY A 31 143.86 35.24 54.75
N ASN A 32 142.93 34.28 54.66
CA ASN A 32 141.57 34.47 54.12
C ASN A 32 140.70 35.32 55.08
N ARG A 33 139.53 35.78 54.63
CA ARG A 33 138.65 36.67 55.45
C ARG A 33 138.27 36.09 56.80
N GLU A 34 138.07 34.78 56.88
CA GLU A 34 137.66 34.11 58.11
C GLU A 34 138.81 34.06 59.11
N GLU A 35 140.02 33.75 58.64
CA GLU A 35 141.27 33.82 59.42
C GLU A 35 141.53 35.24 59.94
N ARG A 36 141.33 36.28 59.09
CA ARG A 36 141.47 37.68 59.50
C ARG A 36 140.43 38.09 60.54
N ARG A 37 139.17 37.64 60.39
CA ARG A 37 138.10 37.89 61.36
C ARG A 37 138.40 37.24 62.69
N GLU A 38 138.82 35.99 62.69
CA GLU A 38 139.14 35.25 63.90
C GLU A 38 140.34 35.87 64.63
N ALA A 39 141.39 36.24 63.91
CA ALA A 39 142.55 36.94 64.47
C ALA A 39 142.14 38.27 65.13
N THR A 40 141.27 39.04 64.47
CA THR A 40 140.74 40.31 65.01
C THR A 40 139.90 40.10 66.27
N LEU A 41 139.00 39.10 66.26
CA LEU A 41 138.17 38.77 67.42
C LEU A 41 139.02 38.29 68.61
N ARG A 42 140.08 37.53 68.34
CA ARG A 42 141.01 37.05 69.37
C ARG A 42 141.78 38.22 70.01
N ALA A 43 142.25 39.18 69.22
CA ALA A 43 142.89 40.40 69.72
C ALA A 43 141.94 41.25 70.59
N LEU A 44 140.70 41.45 70.11
CA LEU A 44 139.65 42.15 70.86
C LEU A 44 139.31 41.45 72.19
N ALA A 45 139.20 40.13 72.19
CA ALA A 45 138.91 39.34 73.39
C ALA A 45 140.07 39.33 74.40
N ALA A 46 141.31 39.43 73.91
CA ALA A 46 142.51 39.53 74.73
C ALA A 46 142.75 40.96 75.30
N GLY A 47 141.92 41.93 74.93
CA GLY A 47 142.08 43.33 75.34
C GLY A 47 143.29 44.03 74.72
N GLN A 48 143.79 43.52 73.59
CA GLN A 48 144.91 44.08 72.84
C GLN A 48 144.39 45.02 71.73
N ASP A 49 145.27 45.86 71.18
CA ASP A 49 144.95 46.70 70.02
C ASP A 49 144.54 45.83 68.83
N ALA A 50 143.28 45.95 68.42
CA ALA A 50 142.71 45.13 67.37
C ALA A 50 142.53 45.93 66.09
N TRP A 51 142.65 45.26 64.94
CA TRP A 51 142.57 45.89 63.63
C TRP A 51 141.40 45.30 62.84
N CYS A 52 140.63 46.15 62.15
CA CYS A 52 139.48 45.72 61.34
C CYS A 52 139.90 44.62 60.37
N ALA A 53 139.20 43.48 60.41
CA ALA A 53 139.47 42.31 59.58
C ALA A 53 139.39 42.57 58.07
N TYR A 54 138.74 43.68 57.68
CA TYR A 54 138.47 44.06 56.29
C TYR A 54 139.29 45.23 55.79
N CYS A 55 139.30 46.36 56.51
CA CYS A 55 140.03 47.55 56.09
C CYS A 55 141.37 47.73 56.82
N GLY A 56 141.73 46.85 57.76
CA GLY A 56 143.03 46.85 58.43
C GLY A 56 143.32 48.14 59.21
N ARG A 57 142.29 48.88 59.65
CA ARG A 57 142.41 50.05 60.54
C ARG A 57 142.24 49.64 61.99
N SER A 58 142.92 50.31 62.91
CA SER A 58 142.74 50.10 64.36
C SER A 58 141.26 50.29 64.74
N LEU A 59 140.75 49.37 65.56
CA LEU A 59 139.41 49.38 66.11
C LEU A 59 139.44 50.04 67.49
N PRO A 60 138.41 50.81 67.85
CA PRO A 60 138.33 51.40 69.19
C PRO A 60 138.29 50.29 70.25
N PRO A 61 138.91 50.50 71.43
CA PRO A 61 138.89 49.54 72.52
C PRO A 61 137.46 49.29 73.01
N LEU A 62 137.17 48.04 73.40
CA LEU A 62 135.82 47.65 73.83
C LEU A 62 135.42 48.34 75.14
N PRO A 63 134.21 48.92 75.25
CA PRO A 63 133.75 49.54 76.48
C PRO A 63 133.57 48.48 77.59
N SER A 64 133.97 48.84 78.82
CA SER A 64 134.07 47.93 79.98
C SER A 64 132.73 47.35 80.48
N ARG A 65 131.59 47.84 79.98
CA ARG A 65 130.26 47.27 80.24
C ARG A 65 129.44 47.16 78.96
N GLY A 66 129.36 45.94 78.42
CA GLY A 66 128.31 45.51 77.50
C GLY A 66 128.46 46.04 76.06
N GLY A 67 129.17 45.27 75.23
CA GLY A 67 129.15 45.38 73.77
C GLY A 67 129.69 44.07 73.17
N ARG A 68 129.06 43.56 72.09
CA ARG A 68 129.61 42.40 71.38
C ARG A 68 130.83 42.84 70.57
N PRO A 69 131.97 42.11 70.62
CA PRO A 69 133.12 42.43 69.78
C PRO A 69 132.74 42.28 68.31
N THR A 70 132.79 43.37 67.55
CA THR A 70 132.64 43.36 66.10
C THR A 70 134.02 43.46 65.45
N PRO A 71 134.40 42.53 64.55
CA PRO A 71 135.75 42.50 63.98
C PRO A 71 135.96 43.53 62.86
N TYR A 72 135.13 44.58 62.81
CA TYR A 72 135.10 45.51 61.68
C TYR A 72 134.74 46.93 62.06
N CYS A 73 135.12 47.84 61.16
CA CYS A 73 134.90 49.27 61.28
C CYS A 73 133.40 49.60 61.20
N ALA A 74 132.93 50.58 61.97
CA ALA A 74 131.59 51.13 61.75
C ALA A 74 131.46 51.67 60.31
N ALA A 75 130.27 51.57 59.71
CA ALA A 75 130.05 52.06 58.36
C ALA A 75 130.21 53.59 58.34
N ASP A 76 131.10 54.06 57.48
CA ASP A 76 131.47 55.47 57.34
C ASP A 76 130.98 55.97 55.97
N PRO A 77 129.83 56.69 55.92
CA PRO A 77 129.22 57.13 54.67
C PRO A 77 130.06 58.17 53.94
N ASP A 78 130.84 58.98 54.66
CA ASP A 78 131.65 60.03 54.06
C ASP A 78 132.85 59.44 53.30
N ARG A 79 133.30 58.26 53.74
CA ARG A 79 134.46 57.59 53.16
C ARG A 79 134.15 56.65 51.99
N TYR A 80 133.04 55.91 52.07
CA TYR A 80 132.73 54.85 51.10
C TYR A 80 131.46 55.12 50.28
N GLY A 81 130.72 56.19 50.59
CA GLY A 81 129.49 56.54 49.90
C GLY A 81 128.31 55.62 50.22
N ARG A 82 127.23 55.80 49.46
CA ARG A 82 125.98 55.03 49.59
C ARG A 82 125.64 54.37 48.27
N TRP A 83 125.16 53.12 48.32
CA TRP A 83 124.53 52.46 47.18
C TRP A 83 123.03 52.37 47.45
N GLY A 84 122.26 53.24 46.79
CA GLY A 84 120.83 53.43 47.10
C GLY A 84 120.63 53.80 48.56
N ALA A 85 119.79 53.04 49.27
CA ALA A 85 119.48 53.28 50.69
C ALA A 85 120.52 52.71 51.68
N LYS A 86 121.57 52.00 51.24
CA LYS A 86 122.55 51.35 52.13
C LYS A 86 123.90 52.10 52.14
N VAL A 87 124.45 52.33 53.33
CA VAL A 87 125.82 52.86 53.49
C VAL A 87 126.82 51.75 53.18
N ILE A 88 127.75 52.02 52.26
CA ILE A 88 128.76 51.04 51.86
C ILE A 88 129.76 50.89 53.02
N SER A 89 129.95 49.66 53.49
CA SER A 89 130.90 49.37 54.58
C SER A 89 132.17 48.70 54.07
N CYS A 90 133.25 48.79 54.86
CA CYS A 90 134.51 48.10 54.58
C CYS A 90 134.32 46.58 54.38
N ALA A 91 133.36 45.97 55.10
CA ALA A 91 133.01 44.56 54.97
C ALA A 91 132.35 44.23 53.62
N MET A 92 131.46 45.10 53.14
CA MET A 92 130.77 44.89 51.85
C MET A 92 131.73 44.98 50.68
N LEU A 93 132.68 45.92 50.69
CA LEU A 93 133.66 46.05 49.62
C LEU A 93 134.64 44.87 49.58
N ASP A 94 135.06 44.35 50.73
CA ASP A 94 135.91 43.15 50.78
C ASP A 94 135.15 41.93 50.27
N GLU A 95 133.85 41.80 50.57
CA GLU A 95 133.01 40.72 50.07
C GLU A 95 132.82 40.77 48.54
N GLN A 96 132.53 41.95 47.99
CA GLN A 96 132.44 42.10 46.54
C GLN A 96 133.78 41.82 45.86
N ARG A 97 134.89 42.21 46.50
CA ARG A 97 136.23 41.86 46.04
C ARG A 97 136.48 40.35 46.10
N GLU A 98 136.06 39.63 47.15
CA GLU A 98 136.20 38.17 47.23
C GLU A 98 135.36 37.45 46.17
N ILE A 99 134.12 37.88 45.94
CA ILE A 99 133.29 37.33 44.86
C ILE A 99 133.98 37.58 43.52
N TRP A 100 134.48 38.79 43.29
CA TRP A 100 135.21 39.13 42.07
C TRP A 100 136.45 38.25 41.87
N LEU A 101 137.29 38.11 42.89
CA LEU A 101 138.49 37.26 42.86
C LEU A 101 138.14 35.78 42.62
N THR A 102 137.01 35.31 43.15
CA THR A 102 136.57 33.92 43.00
C THR A 102 136.03 33.63 41.60
N VAL A 103 135.25 34.56 41.03
CA VAL A 103 134.60 34.38 39.73
C VAL A 103 135.53 34.71 38.57
N TYR A 104 136.39 35.73 38.73
CA TYR A 104 137.19 36.31 37.65
C TYR A 104 138.71 36.19 37.84
N GLY A 105 139.20 35.80 39.03
CA GLY A 105 140.62 35.59 39.33
C GLY A 105 141.37 36.84 39.85
N PRO A 106 142.58 36.68 40.43
CA PRO A 106 143.35 37.77 41.06
C PRO A 106 143.86 38.85 40.10
N ASP A 107 143.95 38.54 38.81
CA ASP A 107 144.59 39.40 37.81
C ASP A 107 143.60 40.23 36.98
N GLN A 108 142.28 40.12 37.19
CA GLN A 108 141.28 40.87 36.41
C GLN A 108 140.89 42.23 37.04
N PRO A 109 141.07 43.36 36.32
CA PRO A 109 140.60 44.67 36.77
C PRO A 109 139.07 44.78 36.72
N MET A 110 138.47 45.33 37.78
CA MET A 110 137.01 45.40 38.00
C MET A 110 136.24 46.36 37.08
N THR A 111 136.89 47.00 36.10
CA THR A 111 136.39 48.20 35.41
C THR A 111 136.18 48.07 33.90
N ARG A 112 136.32 46.89 33.27
CA ARG A 112 136.00 46.71 31.85
C ARG A 112 135.18 45.46 31.58
N ILE A 113 133.85 45.60 31.60
CA ILE A 113 132.95 44.72 30.86
C ILE A 113 132.80 45.33 29.48
N ASP A 114 133.17 44.59 28.43
CA ASP A 114 133.03 45.03 27.05
C ASP A 114 131.58 44.79 26.58
N THR A 115 130.77 45.85 26.59
CA THR A 115 129.35 45.79 26.20
C THR A 115 129.17 45.40 24.75
N GLN A 116 130.17 45.65 23.88
CA GLN A 116 130.11 45.25 22.47
C GLN A 116 130.12 43.72 22.32
N VAL A 117 130.93 43.02 23.12
CA VAL A 117 130.98 41.55 23.13
C VAL A 117 129.67 40.94 23.64
N LEU A 118 128.98 41.62 24.57
CA LEU A 118 127.67 41.18 25.05
C LEU A 118 126.60 41.34 23.96
N ASP A 119 126.57 42.49 23.28
CA ASP A 119 125.64 42.77 22.20
C ASP A 119 125.85 41.84 20.99
N GLU A 120 127.10 41.56 20.64
CA GLU A 120 127.45 40.57 19.59
C GLU A 120 126.98 39.15 19.96
N ARG A 121 127.15 38.74 21.23
CA ARG A 121 126.67 37.44 21.71
C ARG A 121 125.15 37.35 21.74
N LEU A 122 124.46 38.43 22.15
CA LEU A 122 123.01 38.50 22.13
C LEU A 122 122.46 38.52 20.70
N GLY A 123 123.10 39.26 19.79
CA GLY A 123 122.79 39.26 18.37
C GLY A 123 122.99 37.89 17.72
N ALA A 124 124.08 37.19 18.06
CA ALA A 124 124.32 35.82 17.60
C ALA A 124 123.27 34.84 18.13
N LEU A 125 122.91 34.92 19.42
CA LEU A 125 121.86 34.07 20.01
C LEU A 125 120.48 34.35 19.39
N LEU A 126 120.13 35.62 19.19
CA LEU A 126 118.89 36.00 18.50
C LEU A 126 118.88 35.49 17.05
N GLY A 127 120.00 35.63 16.33
CA GLY A 127 120.15 35.09 14.97
C GLY A 127 120.04 33.56 14.92
N THR A 128 120.50 32.83 15.94
CA THR A 128 120.28 31.37 16.02
C THR A 128 118.85 30.97 16.38
N LEU A 129 118.07 31.86 16.99
CA LEU A 129 116.67 31.64 17.35
C LEU A 129 115.68 32.08 16.26
N ASP A 130 116.09 32.92 15.32
CA ASP A 130 115.25 33.35 14.19
C ASP A 130 114.72 32.19 13.33
N PRO A 131 115.49 31.12 13.02
CA PRO A 131 114.96 29.94 12.35
C PRO A 131 113.84 29.26 13.13
N VAL A 132 113.99 29.14 14.45
CA VAL A 132 112.97 28.54 15.34
C VAL A 132 111.72 29.43 15.39
N ARG A 133 111.88 30.75 15.44
CA ARG A 133 110.75 31.70 15.38
C ARG A 133 110.02 31.62 14.03
N ALA A 134 110.75 31.47 12.93
CA ALA A 134 110.19 31.30 11.61
C ALA A 134 109.40 29.97 11.48
N GLU A 135 109.93 28.87 12.03
CA GLU A 135 109.21 27.59 12.08
C GLU A 135 107.95 27.66 12.94
N ILE A 136 108.00 28.31 14.12
CA ILE A 136 106.80 28.51 14.96
C ILE A 136 105.75 29.33 14.22
N ALA A 137 106.13 30.42 13.56
CA ALA A 137 105.20 31.23 12.78
C ALA A 137 104.62 30.45 11.60
N ALA A 138 105.42 29.64 10.91
CA ALA A 138 104.97 28.76 9.83
C ALA A 138 103.98 27.70 10.34
N LEU A 139 104.26 27.07 11.48
CA LEU A 139 103.36 26.10 12.11
C LEU A 139 102.05 26.75 12.58
N GLN A 140 102.12 27.96 13.16
CA GLN A 140 100.93 28.72 13.54
C GLN A 140 100.07 29.07 12.31
N GLN A 141 100.69 29.53 11.23
CA GLN A 141 100.01 29.85 9.98
C GLN A 141 99.41 28.59 9.33
N GLN A 142 100.14 27.47 9.35
CA GLN A 142 99.65 26.20 8.86
C GLN A 142 98.43 25.73 9.67
N ALA A 143 98.52 25.73 11.00
CA ALA A 143 97.42 25.36 11.89
C ALA A 143 96.20 26.28 11.72
N SER A 144 96.38 27.60 11.55
CA SER A 144 95.27 28.51 11.28
C SER A 144 94.61 28.25 9.92
N THR A 145 95.41 27.89 8.90
CA THR A 145 94.91 27.58 7.57
C THR A 145 94.15 26.25 7.55
N GLU A 146 94.70 25.22 8.21
CA GLU A 146 94.07 23.90 8.33
C GLU A 146 92.76 23.97 9.14
N THR A 147 92.73 24.74 10.24
CA THR A 147 91.50 24.94 11.02
C THR A 147 90.45 25.73 10.26
N ALA A 148 90.82 26.78 9.53
CA ALA A 148 89.91 27.52 8.65
C ALA A 148 89.35 26.63 7.53
N ALA A 149 90.19 25.80 6.91
CA ALA A 149 89.76 24.83 5.90
C ALA A 149 88.81 23.77 6.49
N ALA A 150 89.12 23.23 7.68
CA ALA A 150 88.28 22.25 8.36
C ALA A 150 86.91 22.83 8.78
N LEU A 151 86.88 24.09 9.24
CA LEU A 151 85.62 24.77 9.56
C LEU A 151 84.76 25.01 8.32
N THR A 152 85.38 25.42 7.20
CA THR A 152 84.69 25.58 5.92
C THR A 152 84.12 24.24 5.44
N ALA A 153 84.94 23.17 5.44
CA ALA A 153 84.50 21.84 5.04
C ALA A 153 83.38 21.28 5.94
N LYS A 154 83.43 21.56 7.25
CA LYS A 154 82.35 21.20 8.18
C LYS A 154 81.06 21.95 7.85
N ALA A 155 81.13 23.26 7.60
CA ALA A 155 79.96 24.07 7.24
C ALA A 155 79.32 23.57 5.92
N GLU A 156 80.14 23.27 4.91
CA GLU A 156 79.68 22.67 3.65
C GLU A 156 79.01 21.30 3.86
N ALA A 157 79.59 20.44 4.71
CA ALA A 157 79.01 19.15 5.05
C ALA A 157 77.68 19.27 5.83
N GLU A 158 77.57 20.22 6.76
CA GLU A 158 76.33 20.51 7.48
C GLU A 158 75.25 21.04 6.53
N GLN A 159 75.61 21.93 5.61
CA GLN A 159 74.71 22.42 4.57
C GLN A 159 74.24 21.30 3.64
N ALA A 160 75.16 20.43 3.17
CA ALA A 160 74.82 19.28 2.34
C ALA A 160 73.90 18.28 3.09
N ARG A 161 74.14 18.07 4.40
CA ARG A 161 73.28 17.24 5.24
C ARG A 161 71.87 17.84 5.35
N GLN A 162 71.77 19.14 5.56
CA GLN A 162 70.48 19.82 5.66
C GLN A 162 69.70 19.72 4.34
N GLN A 163 70.35 19.99 3.20
CA GLN A 163 69.74 19.85 1.87
C GLN A 163 69.28 18.40 1.60
N ALA A 164 70.06 17.39 2.01
CA ALA A 164 69.66 16.00 1.89
C ALA A 164 68.45 15.65 2.77
N GLN A 165 68.36 16.21 3.98
CA GLN A 165 67.21 16.04 4.87
C GLN A 165 65.94 16.69 4.31
N GLU A 166 66.06 17.92 3.78
CA GLU A 166 64.96 18.62 3.12
C GLU A 166 64.49 17.88 1.87
N GLY A 167 65.42 17.38 1.04
CA GLY A 167 65.11 16.55 -0.12
C GLY A 167 64.42 15.22 0.24
N ALA A 168 64.87 14.55 1.29
CA ALA A 168 64.25 13.32 1.79
C ALA A 168 62.82 13.58 2.33
N ALA A 169 62.63 14.69 3.05
CA ALA A 169 61.30 15.08 3.55
C ALA A 169 60.35 15.41 2.39
N ALA A 170 60.82 16.13 1.37
CA ALA A 170 60.03 16.42 0.17
C ALA A 170 59.64 15.14 -0.59
N ALA A 171 60.59 14.20 -0.78
CA ALA A 171 60.31 12.92 -1.43
C ALA A 171 59.32 12.05 -0.63
N ALA A 172 59.40 12.06 0.70
CA ALA A 172 58.44 11.38 1.57
C ALA A 172 57.03 11.99 1.42
N ALA A 173 56.93 13.33 1.41
CA ALA A 173 55.66 14.01 1.22
C ALA A 173 55.03 13.72 -0.16
N GLU A 174 55.82 13.71 -1.23
CA GLU A 174 55.34 13.33 -2.56
C GLU A 174 54.88 11.87 -2.64
N ARG A 175 55.62 10.96 -2.01
CA ARG A 175 55.19 9.55 -1.90
C ARG A 175 53.85 9.43 -1.17
N ASP A 176 53.71 10.12 -0.04
CA ASP A 176 52.49 10.04 0.77
C ASP A 176 51.28 10.65 0.02
N ARG A 177 51.48 11.72 -0.74
CA ARG A 177 50.47 12.26 -1.67
C ARG A 177 50.07 11.25 -2.74
N ALA A 178 51.05 10.64 -3.42
CA ALA A 178 50.79 9.66 -4.46
C ALA A 178 50.04 8.42 -3.93
N LEU A 179 50.33 7.99 -2.69
CA LEU A 179 49.59 6.91 -2.03
C LEU A 179 48.15 7.32 -1.72
N ALA A 180 47.92 8.52 -1.19
CA ALA A 180 46.57 9.02 -0.92
C ALA A 180 45.73 9.18 -2.20
N GLU A 181 46.34 9.67 -3.29
CA GLU A 181 45.68 9.75 -4.60
C GLU A 181 45.35 8.36 -5.16
N ALA A 182 46.25 7.39 -5.01
CA ALA A 182 46.01 6.01 -5.43
C ALA A 182 44.91 5.33 -4.62
N GLU A 183 44.83 5.59 -3.31
CA GLU A 183 43.75 5.11 -2.44
C GLU A 183 42.41 5.74 -2.85
N GLY A 184 42.34 7.06 -3.01
CA GLY A 184 41.13 7.74 -3.48
C GLY A 184 40.66 7.25 -4.85
N ALA A 185 41.59 6.98 -5.78
CA ALA A 185 41.26 6.41 -7.08
C ALA A 185 40.68 4.98 -6.98
N ARG A 186 41.17 4.16 -6.04
CA ARG A 186 40.63 2.81 -5.79
C ARG A 186 39.24 2.87 -5.21
N GLU A 187 39.02 3.71 -4.21
CA GLU A 187 37.70 3.92 -3.60
C GLU A 187 36.68 4.40 -4.64
N GLN A 188 37.06 5.36 -5.49
CA GLN A 188 36.19 5.83 -6.57
C GLN A 188 35.89 4.72 -7.58
N ALA A 189 36.89 3.92 -7.97
CA ALA A 189 36.67 2.79 -8.88
C ALA A 189 35.78 1.69 -8.27
N GLU A 190 35.84 1.48 -6.96
CA GLU A 190 34.92 0.58 -6.25
C GLU A 190 33.50 1.14 -6.20
N ALA A 191 33.34 2.43 -5.90
CA ALA A 191 32.04 3.10 -5.93
C ALA A 191 31.41 3.07 -7.34
N ASP A 192 32.20 3.34 -8.38
CA ASP A 192 31.75 3.27 -9.77
C ASP A 192 31.33 1.86 -10.19
N ARG A 193 32.07 0.83 -9.73
CA ARG A 193 31.70 -0.57 -9.97
C ARG A 193 30.40 -0.93 -9.27
N ALA A 194 30.26 -0.58 -7.99
CA ALA A 194 29.03 -0.80 -7.23
C ALA A 194 27.83 -0.08 -7.86
N ALA A 195 28.01 1.15 -8.33
CA ALA A 195 26.97 1.91 -9.02
C ALA A 195 26.57 1.25 -10.36
N ARG A 196 27.53 0.76 -11.15
CA ARG A 196 27.25 0.02 -12.39
C ARG A 196 26.52 -1.29 -12.13
N ASP A 197 26.93 -2.05 -11.12
CA ASP A 197 26.27 -3.30 -10.74
C ASP A 197 24.84 -3.04 -10.25
N GLY A 198 24.63 -1.99 -9.45
CA GLY A 198 23.30 -1.55 -9.03
C GLY A 198 22.42 -1.13 -10.21
N ALA A 199 22.95 -0.35 -11.16
CA ALA A 199 22.24 0.04 -12.37
C ALA A 199 21.87 -1.17 -13.25
N ARG A 200 22.77 -2.16 -13.35
CA ARG A 200 22.53 -3.41 -14.08
C ARG A 200 21.41 -4.22 -13.42
N GLN A 201 21.44 -4.40 -12.10
CA GLN A 201 20.39 -5.10 -11.36
C GLN A 201 19.04 -4.42 -11.52
N ALA A 202 19.00 -3.09 -11.47
CA ALA A 202 17.78 -2.32 -11.70
C ALA A 202 17.25 -2.50 -13.14
N ALA A 203 18.13 -2.53 -14.14
CA ALA A 203 17.75 -2.79 -15.53
C ALA A 203 17.20 -4.21 -15.72
N GLU A 204 17.87 -5.24 -15.17
CA GLU A 204 17.41 -6.63 -15.22
C GLU A 204 16.04 -6.79 -14.53
N GLN A 205 15.82 -6.11 -13.40
CA GLN A 205 14.54 -6.11 -12.71
C GLN A 205 13.44 -5.44 -13.55
N ALA A 206 13.72 -4.28 -14.16
CA ALA A 206 12.78 -3.59 -15.03
C ALA A 206 12.42 -4.42 -16.29
N GLU A 207 13.36 -5.17 -16.85
CA GLU A 207 13.10 -6.11 -17.94
C GLU A 207 12.16 -7.24 -17.51
N ARG A 208 12.40 -7.87 -16.36
CA ARG A 208 11.51 -8.91 -15.81
C ARG A 208 10.11 -8.38 -15.56
N GLU A 209 9.98 -7.20 -14.97
CA GLU A 209 8.69 -6.55 -14.73
C GLU A 209 7.95 -6.24 -16.04
N ARG A 210 8.67 -5.78 -17.06
CA ARG A 210 8.12 -5.55 -18.40
C ARG A 210 7.65 -6.85 -19.05
N GLU A 211 8.44 -7.91 -18.98
CA GLU A 211 8.08 -9.22 -19.52
C GLU A 211 6.84 -9.80 -18.82
N GLN A 212 6.78 -9.68 -17.49
CA GLN A 212 5.62 -10.08 -16.70
C GLN A 212 4.38 -9.28 -17.11
N ALA A 213 4.48 -7.96 -17.25
CA ALA A 213 3.37 -7.12 -17.70
C ALA A 213 2.89 -7.48 -19.12
N LEU A 214 3.79 -7.86 -20.02
CA LEU A 214 3.43 -8.34 -21.37
C LEU A 214 2.77 -9.72 -21.33
N HIS A 215 3.21 -10.60 -20.44
CA HIS A 215 2.56 -11.89 -20.19
C HIS A 215 1.13 -11.70 -19.66
N ASP A 216 0.96 -10.89 -18.62
CA ASP A 216 -0.35 -10.63 -18.00
C ASP A 216 -1.31 -9.95 -18.98
N ARG A 217 -0.83 -9.03 -19.81
CA ARG A 217 -1.62 -8.41 -20.88
C ARG A 217 -2.07 -9.42 -21.93
N ARG A 218 -1.26 -10.43 -22.25
CA ARG A 218 -1.65 -11.52 -23.17
C ARG A 218 -2.70 -12.41 -22.54
N ALA A 219 -2.50 -12.84 -21.29
CA ALA A 219 -3.48 -13.63 -20.54
C ALA A 219 -4.85 -12.92 -20.45
N ALA A 220 -4.85 -11.62 -20.11
CA ALA A 220 -6.08 -10.83 -20.05
C ALA A 220 -6.80 -10.70 -21.42
N ARG A 221 -6.05 -10.63 -22.53
CA ARG A 221 -6.63 -10.64 -23.88
C ARG A 221 -7.24 -12.00 -24.20
N GLU A 222 -6.57 -13.09 -23.89
CA GLU A 222 -7.10 -14.44 -24.09
C GLU A 222 -8.36 -14.69 -23.27
N GLU A 223 -8.42 -14.24 -22.02
CA GLU A 223 -9.63 -14.32 -21.19
C GLU A 223 -10.78 -13.50 -21.76
N ARG A 224 -10.50 -12.27 -22.22
CA ARG A 224 -11.50 -11.44 -22.90
C ARG A 224 -12.03 -12.13 -24.15
N ASP A 225 -11.14 -12.64 -25.01
CA ASP A 225 -11.53 -13.29 -26.26
C ASP A 225 -12.35 -14.58 -25.99
N ARG A 226 -12.01 -15.34 -24.93
CA ARG A 226 -12.84 -16.46 -24.45
C ARG A 226 -14.23 -16.00 -23.99
N ALA A 227 -14.30 -14.93 -23.19
CA ALA A 227 -15.56 -14.39 -22.72
C ALA A 227 -16.45 -13.84 -23.86
N GLU A 228 -15.84 -13.21 -24.87
CA GLU A 228 -16.53 -12.77 -26.09
C GLU A 228 -17.06 -13.97 -26.89
N ALA A 229 -16.27 -15.03 -27.05
CA ALA A 229 -16.71 -16.26 -27.71
C ALA A 229 -17.85 -16.96 -26.93
N ASP A 230 -17.76 -17.02 -25.59
CA ASP A 230 -18.82 -17.56 -24.73
C ASP A 230 -20.11 -16.75 -24.84
N ARG A 231 -20.01 -15.42 -24.83
CA ARG A 231 -21.14 -14.53 -25.05
C ARG A 231 -21.78 -14.78 -26.41
N GLN A 232 -20.99 -14.90 -27.47
CA GLN A 232 -21.53 -15.17 -28.81
C GLN A 232 -22.24 -16.53 -28.85
N ARG A 233 -21.65 -17.58 -28.29
CA ARG A 233 -22.29 -18.90 -28.18
C ARG A 233 -23.63 -18.84 -27.43
N ALA A 234 -23.69 -18.08 -26.33
CA ALA A 234 -24.93 -17.91 -25.57
C ALA A 234 -26.01 -17.16 -26.37
N LEU A 235 -25.62 -16.15 -27.15
CA LEU A 235 -26.54 -15.43 -28.05
C LEU A 235 -27.06 -16.34 -29.17
N ASP A 236 -26.20 -17.14 -29.80
CA ASP A 236 -26.59 -18.09 -30.85
C ASP A 236 -27.55 -19.17 -30.30
N GLN A 237 -27.30 -19.66 -29.08
CA GLN A 237 -28.19 -20.58 -28.38
C GLN A 237 -29.55 -19.94 -28.07
N ALA A 238 -29.56 -18.68 -27.62
CA ALA A 238 -30.80 -17.95 -27.37
C ALA A 238 -31.60 -17.72 -28.66
N ALA A 239 -30.94 -17.37 -29.76
CA ALA A 239 -31.58 -17.23 -31.06
C ALA A 239 -32.19 -18.57 -31.53
N THR A 240 -31.42 -19.66 -31.45
CA THR A 240 -31.90 -21.01 -31.79
C THR A 240 -33.11 -21.43 -30.93
N ALA A 241 -33.10 -21.07 -29.64
CA ALA A 241 -34.23 -21.34 -28.75
C ALA A 241 -35.47 -20.52 -29.13
N GLN A 242 -35.31 -19.26 -29.51
CA GLN A 242 -36.40 -18.40 -29.99
C GLN A 242 -37.00 -18.92 -31.30
N ASP A 243 -36.16 -19.33 -32.26
CA ASP A 243 -36.62 -19.94 -33.51
C ASP A 243 -37.44 -21.20 -33.24
N ARG A 244 -36.95 -22.06 -32.34
CA ARG A 244 -37.69 -23.27 -31.93
C ARG A 244 -39.01 -22.96 -31.23
N ILE A 245 -39.06 -21.91 -30.40
CA ILE A 245 -40.31 -21.45 -29.78
C ILE A 245 -41.28 -20.97 -30.87
N ALA A 246 -40.83 -20.19 -31.85
CA ALA A 246 -41.65 -19.70 -32.94
C ALA A 246 -42.19 -20.85 -33.82
N GLU A 247 -41.36 -21.85 -34.12
CA GLU A 247 -41.78 -23.09 -34.79
C GLU A 247 -42.87 -23.81 -34.00
N LEU A 248 -42.65 -24.06 -32.70
CA LEU A 248 -43.63 -24.72 -31.84
C LEU A 248 -44.94 -23.94 -31.72
N GLN A 249 -44.88 -22.60 -31.66
CA GLN A 249 -46.07 -21.75 -31.66
C GLN A 249 -46.85 -21.87 -32.97
N THR A 250 -46.15 -21.95 -34.11
CA THR A 250 -46.75 -22.13 -35.43
C THR A 250 -47.40 -23.50 -35.54
N THR A 251 -46.72 -24.56 -35.10
CA THR A 251 -47.27 -25.93 -35.04
C THR A 251 -48.51 -25.98 -34.14
N LEU A 252 -48.43 -25.42 -32.93
CA LEU A 252 -49.55 -25.39 -31.99
C LEU A 252 -50.75 -24.59 -32.55
N ALA A 253 -50.50 -23.48 -33.25
CA ALA A 253 -51.55 -22.73 -33.93
C ALA A 253 -52.22 -23.56 -35.04
N GLY A 254 -51.43 -24.31 -35.82
CA GLY A 254 -51.93 -25.24 -36.82
C GLY A 254 -52.76 -26.39 -36.23
N GLU A 255 -52.30 -27.01 -35.15
CA GLU A 255 -53.03 -28.05 -34.41
C GLU A 255 -54.35 -27.52 -33.81
N ARG A 256 -54.33 -26.29 -33.28
CA ARG A 256 -55.54 -25.61 -32.79
C ARG A 256 -56.54 -25.35 -33.91
N ALA A 257 -56.08 -24.86 -35.06
CA ALA A 257 -56.93 -24.63 -36.22
C ALA A 257 -57.59 -25.93 -36.72
N THR A 258 -56.79 -27.00 -36.91
CA THR A 258 -57.31 -28.30 -37.35
C THR A 258 -58.27 -28.93 -36.33
N THR A 259 -58.02 -28.75 -35.03
CA THR A 259 -58.93 -29.21 -33.98
C THR A 259 -60.25 -28.44 -33.98
N LEU A 260 -60.21 -27.11 -34.18
CA LEU A 260 -61.41 -26.29 -34.30
C LEU A 260 -62.22 -26.66 -35.54
N GLU A 261 -61.57 -26.84 -36.69
CA GLU A 261 -62.22 -27.33 -37.91
C GLU A 261 -62.89 -28.69 -37.70
N ARG A 262 -62.24 -29.60 -36.97
CA ARG A 262 -62.81 -30.92 -36.63
C ARG A 262 -64.02 -30.79 -35.70
N ILE A 263 -63.99 -29.90 -34.71
CA ILE A 263 -65.14 -29.63 -33.84
C ILE A 263 -66.31 -29.06 -34.64
N ASP A 264 -66.05 -28.11 -35.54
CA ASP A 264 -67.08 -27.52 -36.39
C ASP A 264 -67.66 -28.53 -37.38
N GLN A 265 -66.84 -29.41 -37.93
CA GLN A 265 -67.31 -30.54 -38.73
C GLN A 265 -68.22 -31.46 -37.92
N LEU A 266 -67.79 -31.88 -36.73
CA LEU A 266 -68.60 -32.74 -35.85
C LEU A 266 -69.93 -32.08 -35.45
N ARG A 267 -69.95 -30.76 -35.21
CA ARG A 267 -71.19 -30.01 -34.95
C ARG A 267 -72.13 -30.02 -36.15
N ARG A 268 -71.61 -29.82 -37.36
CA ARG A 268 -72.41 -29.89 -38.60
C ARG A 268 -72.96 -31.30 -38.82
N GLU A 269 -72.15 -32.33 -38.57
CA GLU A 269 -72.59 -33.73 -38.64
C GLU A 269 -73.67 -34.02 -37.60
N GLU A 270 -73.51 -33.56 -36.36
CA GLU A 270 -74.53 -33.68 -35.30
C GLU A 270 -75.85 -32.98 -35.70
N GLU A 271 -75.77 -31.74 -36.22
CA GLU A 271 -76.95 -31.00 -36.69
C GLU A 271 -77.65 -31.72 -37.85
N GLN A 272 -76.88 -32.28 -38.79
CA GLN A 272 -77.42 -33.07 -39.89
C GLN A 272 -78.11 -34.34 -39.39
N GLU A 273 -77.49 -35.10 -38.48
CA GLU A 273 -78.09 -36.31 -37.90
C GLU A 273 -79.34 -35.99 -37.06
N ARG A 274 -79.32 -34.90 -36.27
CA ARG A 274 -80.50 -34.41 -35.56
C ARG A 274 -81.62 -34.01 -36.53
N GLY A 275 -81.27 -33.36 -37.64
CA GLY A 275 -82.21 -33.02 -38.71
C GLY A 275 -82.84 -34.25 -39.34
N ARG A 276 -82.01 -35.24 -39.73
CA ARG A 276 -82.46 -36.54 -40.25
C ARG A 276 -83.39 -37.25 -39.29
N LEU A 277 -83.03 -37.31 -38.00
CA LEU A 277 -83.83 -37.93 -36.96
C LEU A 277 -85.18 -37.21 -36.75
N ARG A 278 -85.21 -35.87 -36.79
CA ARG A 278 -86.47 -35.11 -36.71
C ARG A 278 -87.38 -35.44 -37.89
N VAL A 279 -86.83 -35.41 -39.10
CA VAL A 279 -87.60 -35.75 -40.32
C VAL A 279 -88.11 -37.18 -40.26
N SER A 280 -87.28 -38.16 -39.89
CA SER A 280 -87.72 -39.55 -39.79
C SER A 280 -88.79 -39.76 -38.71
N LEU A 281 -88.64 -39.13 -37.55
CA LEU A 281 -89.66 -39.16 -36.50
C LEU A 281 -90.96 -38.50 -36.95
N ASP A 282 -90.89 -37.34 -37.61
CA ASP A 282 -92.07 -36.65 -38.14
C ASP A 282 -92.78 -37.51 -39.22
N GLU A 283 -92.03 -38.16 -40.11
CA GLU A 283 -92.55 -39.11 -41.09
C GLU A 283 -93.22 -40.32 -40.41
N GLU A 284 -92.58 -40.93 -39.41
CA GLU A 284 -93.16 -42.02 -38.62
C GLU A 284 -94.43 -41.59 -37.88
N TYR A 285 -94.44 -40.40 -37.27
CA TYR A 285 -95.62 -39.85 -36.58
C TYR A 285 -96.75 -39.56 -37.57
N GLN A 286 -96.45 -38.95 -38.72
CA GLN A 286 -97.45 -38.71 -39.77
C GLN A 286 -97.99 -40.02 -40.32
N GLN A 287 -97.15 -41.03 -40.52
CA GLN A 287 -97.58 -42.35 -40.97
C GLN A 287 -98.49 -43.01 -39.92
N ARG A 288 -98.13 -42.98 -38.63
CA ARG A 288 -98.98 -43.49 -37.54
C ARG A 288 -100.31 -42.74 -37.45
N LEU A 289 -100.31 -41.42 -37.61
CA LEU A 289 -101.53 -40.61 -37.66
C LEU A 289 -102.41 -41.01 -38.83
N ARG A 290 -101.86 -41.14 -40.04
CA ARG A 290 -102.59 -41.58 -41.24
C ARG A 290 -103.18 -42.99 -41.06
N THR A 291 -102.41 -43.92 -40.48
CA THR A 291 -102.90 -45.27 -40.17
C THR A 291 -104.03 -45.21 -39.16
N ARG A 292 -103.89 -44.45 -38.06
CA ARG A 292 -104.95 -44.29 -37.06
C ARG A 292 -106.20 -43.62 -37.62
N THR A 293 -106.07 -42.59 -38.45
CA THR A 293 -107.23 -41.96 -39.11
C THR A 293 -107.92 -42.95 -40.04
N ALA A 294 -107.16 -43.74 -40.82
CA ALA A 294 -107.73 -44.76 -41.69
C ALA A 294 -108.45 -45.87 -40.89
N GLU A 295 -107.87 -46.31 -39.76
CA GLU A 295 -108.52 -47.26 -38.84
C GLU A 295 -109.82 -46.70 -38.26
N LEU A 296 -109.82 -45.44 -37.81
CA LEU A 296 -111.01 -44.76 -37.28
C LEU A 296 -112.08 -44.56 -38.35
N ASP A 297 -111.70 -44.18 -39.58
CA ASP A 297 -112.61 -44.04 -40.71
C ASP A 297 -113.24 -45.39 -41.10
N GLU A 298 -112.48 -46.47 -41.03
CA GLU A 298 -112.98 -47.82 -41.28
C GLU A 298 -113.93 -48.28 -40.16
N GLN A 299 -113.61 -47.99 -38.90
CA GLN A 299 -114.51 -48.23 -37.77
C GLN A 299 -115.81 -47.43 -37.89
N LEU A 300 -115.73 -46.15 -38.29
CA LEU A 300 -116.89 -45.30 -38.56
C LEU A 300 -117.74 -45.86 -39.70
N ARG A 301 -117.14 -46.25 -40.84
CA ARG A 301 -117.86 -46.87 -41.96
C ARG A 301 -118.52 -48.18 -41.54
N THR A 302 -117.83 -49.03 -40.78
CA THR A 302 -118.40 -50.29 -40.27
C THR A 302 -119.58 -50.03 -39.32
N ALA A 303 -119.45 -49.06 -38.42
CA ALA A 303 -120.52 -48.67 -37.51
C ALA A 303 -121.72 -48.04 -38.24
N GLN A 304 -121.48 -47.22 -39.27
CA GLN A 304 -122.52 -46.66 -40.14
C GLN A 304 -123.26 -47.77 -40.90
N VAL A 305 -122.55 -48.70 -41.53
CA VAL A 305 -123.17 -49.85 -42.21
C VAL A 305 -124.01 -50.69 -41.24
N ALA A 306 -123.51 -50.93 -40.03
CA ALA A 306 -124.27 -51.66 -39.00
C ALA A 306 -125.51 -50.87 -38.52
N ALA A 307 -125.41 -49.55 -38.39
CA ALA A 307 -126.53 -48.68 -38.05
C ALA A 307 -127.58 -48.67 -39.16
N ASP A 308 -127.17 -48.54 -40.43
CA ASP A 308 -128.05 -48.56 -41.60
C ASP A 308 -128.74 -49.91 -41.76
N GLN A 309 -128.01 -51.02 -41.54
CA GLN A 309 -128.62 -52.35 -41.49
C GLN A 309 -129.69 -52.44 -40.41
N ARG A 310 -129.43 -51.89 -39.22
CA ARG A 310 -130.39 -51.88 -38.11
C ARG A 310 -131.59 -50.97 -38.38
N ILE A 311 -131.39 -49.82 -39.03
CA ILE A 311 -132.47 -48.95 -39.51
C ILE A 311 -133.33 -49.70 -40.52
N ASN A 312 -132.73 -50.39 -41.49
CA ASN A 312 -133.46 -51.19 -42.48
C ASN A 312 -134.23 -52.34 -41.82
N GLU A 313 -133.63 -53.02 -40.84
CA GLU A 313 -134.29 -54.09 -40.08
C GLU A 313 -135.49 -53.56 -39.29
N LEU A 314 -135.33 -52.42 -38.60
CA LEU A 314 -136.42 -51.75 -37.87
C LEU A 314 -137.51 -51.24 -38.81
N THR A 315 -137.13 -50.71 -39.98
CA THR A 315 -138.07 -50.25 -41.00
C THR A 315 -138.87 -51.42 -41.57
N SER A 316 -138.21 -52.55 -41.84
CA SER A 316 -138.85 -53.79 -42.28
C SER A 316 -139.85 -54.32 -41.24
N ARG A 317 -139.44 -54.36 -39.96
CA ARG A 317 -140.33 -54.73 -38.84
C ARG A 317 -141.50 -53.76 -38.69
N LEU A 318 -141.29 -52.47 -38.92
CA LEU A 318 -142.35 -51.47 -38.89
C LEU A 318 -143.34 -51.70 -40.04
N THR A 319 -142.86 -51.96 -41.26
CA THR A 319 -143.73 -52.29 -42.40
C THR A 319 -144.52 -53.57 -42.16
N GLU A 320 -143.90 -54.61 -41.63
CA GLU A 320 -144.54 -55.88 -41.28
C GLU A 320 -145.59 -55.69 -40.17
N ALA A 321 -145.30 -54.88 -39.16
CA ALA A 321 -146.26 -54.52 -38.11
C ALA A 321 -147.44 -53.70 -38.65
N THR A 322 -147.21 -52.74 -39.56
CA THR A 322 -148.29 -51.99 -40.21
C THR A 322 -149.15 -52.87 -41.11
N GLN A 323 -148.55 -53.85 -41.79
CA GLN A 323 -149.28 -54.80 -42.63
C GLN A 323 -150.14 -55.75 -41.79
N ASN A 324 -149.61 -56.24 -40.66
CA ASN A 324 -150.36 -57.04 -39.70
C ASN A 324 -151.50 -56.25 -39.05
N TYR A 325 -151.29 -54.97 -38.74
CA TYR A 325 -152.33 -54.07 -38.23
C TYR A 325 -153.44 -53.83 -39.27
N ALA A 326 -153.10 -53.61 -40.54
CA ALA A 326 -154.08 -53.47 -41.63
C ALA A 326 -154.89 -54.76 -41.85
N ASN A 327 -154.23 -55.93 -41.80
CA ASN A 327 -154.90 -57.23 -41.93
C ASN A 327 -155.84 -57.51 -40.74
N ALA A 328 -155.52 -57.04 -39.53
CA ALA A 328 -156.39 -57.15 -38.36
C ALA A 328 -157.63 -56.23 -38.41
N LEU A 329 -157.54 -55.09 -39.11
CA LEU A 329 -158.65 -54.15 -39.27
C LEU A 329 -159.69 -54.59 -40.32
N SER A 330 -159.27 -55.31 -41.37
CA SER A 330 -160.16 -55.77 -42.44
C SER A 330 -161.43 -56.52 -41.94
N PRO A 331 -161.33 -57.53 -41.06
CA PRO A 331 -162.52 -58.24 -40.56
C PRO A 331 -163.38 -57.40 -39.60
N LEU A 332 -162.84 -56.34 -38.99
CA LEU A 332 -163.63 -55.41 -38.16
C LEU A 332 -164.47 -54.46 -39.02
N HIS A 333 -163.94 -53.99 -40.15
CA HIS A 333 -164.71 -53.18 -41.11
C HIS A 333 -165.82 -53.97 -41.80
N GLU A 334 -165.58 -55.24 -42.15
CA GLU A 334 -166.63 -56.12 -42.69
C GLU A 334 -167.77 -56.36 -41.67
N ARG A 335 -167.43 -56.41 -40.37
CA ARG A 335 -168.41 -56.62 -39.30
C ARG A 335 -169.23 -55.37 -38.97
N ILE A 336 -168.63 -54.17 -39.09
CA ILE A 336 -169.35 -52.90 -39.01
C ILE A 336 -170.34 -52.76 -40.18
N ALA A 337 -169.90 -53.07 -41.41
CA ALA A 337 -170.77 -53.02 -42.60
C ALA A 337 -171.90 -54.07 -42.63
N ALA A 338 -171.78 -55.14 -41.82
CA ALA A 338 -172.86 -56.11 -41.59
C ALA A 338 -173.86 -55.60 -40.55
N LEU A 339 -173.38 -55.01 -39.45
CA LEU A 339 -174.23 -54.46 -38.39
C LEU A 339 -175.02 -53.24 -38.86
N ASP A 340 -174.46 -52.38 -39.72
CA ASP A 340 -175.18 -51.25 -40.31
C ASP A 340 -176.33 -51.70 -41.23
N ARG A 341 -176.21 -52.86 -41.88
CA ARG A 341 -177.30 -53.47 -42.67
C ARG A 341 -178.42 -54.01 -41.80
N GLU A 342 -178.09 -54.71 -40.71
CA GLU A 342 -179.11 -55.19 -39.76
C GLU A 342 -179.86 -54.05 -39.05
N LEU A 343 -179.21 -52.91 -38.82
CA LEU A 343 -179.81 -51.73 -38.18
C LEU A 343 -180.77 -50.99 -39.13
N ALA A 344 -180.48 -50.97 -40.43
CA ALA A 344 -181.39 -50.46 -41.46
C ALA A 344 -182.64 -51.34 -41.65
N GLU A 345 -182.52 -52.67 -41.54
CA GLU A 345 -183.65 -53.59 -41.62
C GLU A 345 -184.58 -53.52 -40.38
N ARG A 346 -184.03 -53.26 -39.19
CA ARG A 346 -184.85 -53.15 -37.96
C ARG A 346 -185.60 -51.83 -37.84
N SER A 347 -185.00 -50.72 -38.29
CA SER A 347 -185.64 -49.39 -38.24
C SER A 347 -186.82 -49.26 -39.21
N THR A 348 -186.79 -49.95 -40.35
CA THR A 348 -187.91 -49.99 -41.30
C THR A 348 -189.08 -50.84 -40.79
N ALA A 349 -188.81 -51.91 -40.04
CA ALA A 349 -189.85 -52.71 -39.39
C ALA A 349 -190.54 -51.99 -38.22
N GLU A 350 -189.80 -51.14 -37.50
CA GLU A 350 -190.32 -50.36 -36.37
C GLU A 350 -191.26 -49.23 -36.82
N ALA A 351 -190.90 -48.50 -37.89
CA ALA A 351 -191.73 -47.44 -38.47
C ALA A 351 -193.10 -47.95 -38.96
N ALA A 352 -193.17 -49.19 -39.47
CA ALA A 352 -194.42 -49.81 -39.93
C ALA A 352 -195.36 -50.23 -38.78
N LEU A 353 -194.84 -50.45 -37.57
CA LEU A 353 -195.64 -50.79 -36.39
C LEU A 353 -196.23 -49.55 -35.72
N THR A 354 -195.53 -48.41 -35.76
CA THR A 354 -196.00 -47.16 -35.17
C THR A 354 -197.18 -46.57 -35.95
N GLY A 355 -197.15 -46.58 -37.28
CA GLY A 355 -198.27 -46.10 -38.11
C GLY A 355 -199.56 -46.90 -37.91
N ARG A 356 -199.46 -48.18 -37.54
CA ARG A 356 -200.60 -49.07 -37.32
C ARG A 356 -201.31 -48.83 -35.98
N LEU A 357 -200.61 -48.25 -35.01
CA LEU A 357 -201.17 -47.85 -33.72
C LEU A 357 -201.99 -46.56 -33.83
N GLU A 358 -201.57 -45.62 -34.68
CA GLU A 358 -202.27 -44.36 -34.88
C GLU A 358 -203.62 -44.55 -35.60
N GLU A 359 -203.70 -45.44 -36.59
CA GLU A 359 -204.96 -45.78 -37.27
C GLU A 359 -206.00 -46.42 -36.33
N LEU A 360 -205.56 -47.29 -35.40
CA LEU A 360 -206.45 -47.91 -34.42
C LEU A 360 -206.95 -46.91 -33.37
N HIS A 361 -206.15 -45.90 -33.03
CA HIS A 361 -206.55 -44.86 -32.08
C HIS A 361 -207.59 -43.91 -32.69
N ALA A 362 -207.47 -43.58 -33.98
CA ALA A 362 -208.45 -42.76 -34.69
C ALA A 362 -209.84 -43.42 -34.77
N ALA A 363 -209.90 -44.72 -35.09
CA ALA A 363 -211.15 -45.46 -35.20
C ALA A 363 -211.92 -45.60 -33.86
N VAL A 364 -211.23 -45.64 -32.73
CA VAL A 364 -211.85 -45.75 -31.39
C VAL A 364 -212.40 -44.39 -30.91
N THR A 365 -211.76 -43.30 -31.30
CA THR A 365 -212.17 -41.96 -30.85
C THR A 365 -213.46 -41.49 -31.56
N GLU A 366 -213.66 -41.90 -32.80
CA GLU A 366 -214.84 -41.54 -33.61
C GLU A 366 -216.11 -42.31 -33.18
N ALA A 367 -215.99 -43.49 -32.57
CA ALA A 367 -217.13 -44.25 -32.06
C ALA A 367 -217.70 -43.72 -30.72
N LEU A 368 -216.97 -42.85 -30.02
CA LEU A 368 -217.31 -42.36 -28.67
C LEU A 368 -217.92 -40.96 -28.66
N ALA A 369 -218.03 -40.29 -29.80
CA ALA A 369 -218.57 -38.93 -29.89
C ALA A 369 -220.02 -38.93 -30.42
N GLU A 370 -220.96 -39.03 -29.47
CA GLU A 370 -222.17 -38.18 -29.44
C GLU A 370 -223.40 -38.54 -30.34
N PRO A 371 -224.62 -38.01 -30.03
CA PRO A 371 -225.50 -38.60 -29.01
C PRO A 371 -226.98 -38.67 -29.48
N ASP A 372 -227.78 -39.58 -28.91
CA ASP A 372 -229.17 -39.30 -28.48
C ASP A 372 -229.90 -40.61 -28.12
N GLU A 373 -230.54 -40.52 -26.95
CA GLU A 373 -231.77 -41.15 -26.45
C GLU A 373 -232.03 -42.65 -26.72
N ASP A 374 -232.04 -43.39 -25.59
CA ASP A 374 -232.44 -44.78 -25.35
C ASP A 374 -231.61 -45.93 -25.98
N ASP A 375 -231.40 -46.96 -25.15
CA ASP A 375 -230.76 -48.26 -25.38
C ASP A 375 -229.22 -48.39 -25.35
N ASP A 376 -228.75 -48.87 -24.19
CA ASP A 376 -227.41 -49.43 -23.87
C ASP A 376 -226.97 -50.59 -24.82
N GLU A 377 -227.89 -51.10 -25.64
CA GLU A 377 -227.63 -52.18 -26.59
C GLU A 377 -227.08 -51.67 -27.95
N THR A 378 -227.33 -50.40 -28.29
CA THR A 378 -226.90 -49.78 -29.56
C THR A 378 -225.41 -49.41 -29.54
N LEU A 379 -224.89 -49.07 -28.37
CA LEU A 379 -223.47 -48.75 -28.12
C LEU A 379 -222.59 -50.01 -28.22
N ARG A 380 -223.07 -51.17 -27.74
CA ARG A 380 -222.33 -52.44 -27.82
C ARG A 380 -222.23 -53.00 -29.24
N ARG A 381 -223.25 -52.79 -30.09
CA ARG A 381 -223.17 -53.20 -31.51
C ARG A 381 -222.21 -52.34 -32.33
N ARG A 382 -222.09 -51.04 -32.03
CA ARG A 382 -221.14 -50.16 -32.74
C ARG A 382 -219.68 -50.46 -32.39
N VAL A 383 -219.39 -50.77 -31.12
CA VAL A 383 -218.04 -51.19 -30.70
C VAL A 383 -217.66 -52.57 -31.27
N ALA A 384 -218.62 -53.49 -31.42
CA ALA A 384 -218.36 -54.80 -32.04
C ALA A 384 -218.07 -54.70 -33.55
N ALA A 385 -218.72 -53.78 -34.27
CA ALA A 385 -218.50 -53.58 -35.70
C ALA A 385 -217.12 -52.97 -36.03
N ALA A 386 -216.50 -52.23 -35.10
CA ALA A 386 -215.16 -51.66 -35.26
C ALA A 386 -214.03 -52.67 -34.99
N LEU A 387 -214.33 -53.83 -34.40
CA LEU A 387 -213.35 -54.82 -33.95
C LEU A 387 -213.20 -56.05 -34.88
N GLU A 388 -214.05 -56.22 -35.90
CA GLU A 388 -213.98 -57.38 -36.79
C GLU A 388 -213.61 -57.02 -38.24
N THR A 389 -212.43 -57.54 -38.65
CA THR A 389 -211.94 -57.87 -40.00
C THR A 389 -211.33 -56.77 -40.91
N PRO A 390 -210.31 -57.09 -41.76
CA PRO A 390 -209.05 -57.80 -41.48
C PRO A 390 -207.78 -57.22 -42.15
N ARG A 391 -206.63 -57.59 -41.57
CA ARG A 391 -205.26 -57.64 -42.13
C ARG A 391 -205.18 -58.04 -43.61
N GLN A 392 -204.40 -57.28 -44.39
CA GLN A 392 -203.53 -57.81 -45.46
C GLN A 392 -202.21 -57.00 -45.58
N GLN A 393 -201.10 -57.68 -45.29
CA GLN A 393 -199.73 -57.47 -45.78
C GLN A 393 -199.65 -58.01 -47.24
N PRO A 394 -198.48 -58.02 -47.92
CA PRO A 394 -197.48 -56.98 -48.19
C PRO A 394 -197.00 -57.07 -49.67
N SER A 395 -196.09 -56.21 -50.14
CA SER A 395 -194.92 -56.59 -50.96
C SER A 395 -194.05 -55.37 -51.27
N GLY A 396 -192.75 -55.46 -50.94
CA GLY A 396 -191.72 -54.45 -51.22
C GLY A 396 -190.83 -54.23 -50.02
#